data_AF-A0A7J8RZT8-F1
#
_entry.id   AF-A0A7J8RZT8-F1
#
_cell.length_a   1.000
_cell.length_b   1.000
_cell.length_c   1.000
_cell.angle_alpha   90.00
_cell.angle_beta   90.00
_cell.angle_gamma   90.00
#
_symmetry.space_group_name_H-M   'P 1'
#
loop_
_entity.id
_entity.type
_entity.pdbx_description
1 polymer ?
#
loop_
_entity_poly.entity_id
_entity_poly.type
_entity_poly.pdbx_seq_one_letter_code
_entity_poly.pdbx_strand_id
1 'polypeptide(L)'
;MVIDFSNNQFLGEIPKTLGELQSLIALSLSHNYLTGHIPLSLSDMIELKSFDLSSNKLQGRVPIELTNLGFLEKTLVKFDRDDDEEDLNWKFSILMGYAGCGLVLGLSMGY
;
A
#
# COMPACT_ATOMS: atom_id res chain seq x y z
N MET A 1 -5.63 -3.81 -16.77
CA MET A 1 -4.31 -3.22 -17.10
C MET A 1 -3.38 -3.37 -15.90
N VAL A 2 -2.07 -3.53 -16.09
CA VAL A 2 -1.08 -3.64 -15.00
C VAL A 2 -0.06 -2.52 -15.15
N ILE A 3 0.23 -1.81 -14.06
CA ILE A 3 1.25 -0.76 -14.02
C ILE A 3 2.24 -1.09 -12.89
N ASP A 4 3.52 -1.12 -13.25
CA ASP A 4 4.62 -1.29 -12.30
C ASP A 4 5.52 -0.06 -12.36
N PHE A 5 5.53 0.68 -11.26
CA PHE A 5 6.37 1.84 -11.01
C PHE A 5 7.33 1.59 -9.85
N SER A 6 7.52 0.33 -9.47
CA SER A 6 8.41 -0.03 -8.37
C SER A 6 9.88 0.26 -8.69
N ASN A 7 10.70 0.39 -7.65
CA ASN A 7 12.15 0.56 -7.76
C ASN A 7 12.56 1.84 -8.52
N ASN A 8 11.88 2.93 -8.23
CA ASN A 8 12.19 4.25 -8.76
C ASN A 8 12.55 5.22 -7.62
N GLN A 9 12.83 6.47 -7.98
CA GLN A 9 13.11 7.53 -7.02
C GLN A 9 11.96 8.54 -6.96
N PHE A 10 10.71 8.09 -7.11
CA PHE A 10 9.57 9.00 -7.05
C PHE A 10 9.44 9.61 -5.65
N LEU A 11 9.27 10.93 -5.64
CA LEU A 11 9.19 11.78 -4.46
C LEU A 11 7.81 12.44 -4.39
N GLY A 12 7.41 12.86 -3.20
CA GLY A 12 6.14 13.55 -2.97
C GLY A 12 4.97 12.60 -2.74
N GLU A 13 3.76 13.14 -2.80
CA GLU A 13 2.54 12.40 -2.44
C GLU A 13 1.96 11.59 -3.62
N ILE A 14 1.21 10.54 -3.30
CA ILE A 14 0.41 9.82 -4.30
C ILE A 14 -0.71 10.74 -4.79
N PRO A 15 -0.79 11.04 -6.09
CA PRO A 15 -1.81 11.95 -6.60
C PRO A 15 -3.20 11.32 -6.56
N LYS A 16 -4.21 12.12 -6.16
CA LYS A 16 -5.61 11.66 -6.10
C LYS A 16 -6.16 11.20 -7.46
N THR A 17 -5.65 11.77 -8.55
CA THR A 17 -6.02 11.43 -9.93
C THR A 17 -5.67 9.98 -10.29
N LEU A 18 -4.80 9.31 -9.53
CA LEU A 18 -4.53 7.89 -9.73
C LEU A 18 -5.79 7.01 -9.55
N GLY A 19 -6.76 7.47 -8.76
CA GLY A 19 -8.07 6.85 -8.59
C GLY A 19 -8.97 6.89 -9.84
N GLU A 20 -8.64 7.71 -10.83
CA GLU A 20 -9.38 7.79 -12.10
C GLU A 20 -9.05 6.62 -13.05
N LEU A 21 -8.02 5.82 -12.73
CA LEU A 21 -7.61 4.66 -13.52
C LEU A 21 -8.48 3.43 -13.27
N GLN A 22 -9.76 3.54 -13.64
CA GLN A 22 -10.82 2.57 -13.35
C GLN A 22 -10.59 1.16 -13.94
N SER A 23 -9.78 1.02 -14.99
CA SER A 23 -9.47 -0.27 -15.63
C SER A 23 -8.16 -0.92 -15.15
N LEU A 24 -7.54 -0.36 -14.10
CA LEU A 24 -6.30 -0.87 -13.55
C LEU A 24 -6.57 -2.07 -12.64
N ILE A 25 -5.83 -3.15 -12.86
CA ILE A 25 -5.96 -4.45 -12.17
C ILE A 25 -4.85 -4.64 -11.16
N ALA A 26 -3.63 -4.18 -11.48
CA ALA A 26 -2.51 -4.21 -10.56
C ALA A 26 -1.70 -2.93 -10.66
N LEU A 27 -1.28 -2.43 -9.48
CA LEU A 27 -0.46 -1.24 -9.33
C LEU A 27 0.63 -1.50 -8.30
N SER A 28 1.88 -1.34 -8.71
CA SER A 28 3.02 -1.37 -7.81
C SER A 28 3.70 0.00 -7.80
N LEU A 29 3.82 0.59 -6.62
CA LEU A 29 4.61 1.81 -6.36
C LEU A 29 5.71 1.53 -5.34
N SER A 30 6.02 0.25 -5.09
CA SER A 30 6.93 -0.12 -4.01
C SER A 30 8.38 0.31 -4.27
N HIS A 31 9.18 0.46 -3.22
CA HIS A 31 10.58 0.87 -3.34
C HIS A 31 10.73 2.23 -4.05
N ASN A 32 10.05 3.23 -3.50
CA ASN A 32 10.15 4.64 -3.89
C ASN A 32 10.33 5.51 -2.63
N TYR A 33 10.33 6.83 -2.80
CA TYR A 33 10.42 7.80 -1.70
C TYR A 33 9.11 8.60 -1.54
N LEU A 34 7.97 7.98 -1.83
CA LEU A 34 6.67 8.64 -1.73
C LEU A 34 6.33 8.94 -0.28
N THR A 35 5.78 10.12 -0.02
CA THR A 35 5.43 10.65 1.30
C THR A 35 3.93 10.96 1.41
N GLY A 36 3.47 11.39 2.59
CA GLY A 36 2.07 11.77 2.79
C GLY A 36 1.13 10.56 2.96
N HIS A 37 -0.17 10.79 2.78
CA HIS A 37 -1.22 9.80 3.06
C HIS A 37 -1.63 9.04 1.80
N ILE A 38 -2.14 7.82 1.98
CA ILE A 38 -2.77 7.07 0.89
C ILE A 38 -4.11 7.76 0.54
N PRO A 39 -4.30 8.23 -0.70
CA PRO A 39 -5.51 8.96 -1.06
C PRO A 39 -6.72 8.05 -1.11
N LEU A 40 -7.84 8.53 -0.57
CA LEU A 40 -9.11 7.80 -0.54
C LEU A 40 -9.61 7.43 -1.94
N SER A 41 -9.31 8.23 -2.96
CA SER A 41 -9.73 7.97 -4.35
C SER A 41 -9.22 6.65 -4.91
N LEU A 42 -8.21 6.02 -4.30
CA LEU A 42 -7.79 4.67 -4.67
C LEU A 42 -8.83 3.60 -4.33
N SER A 43 -9.74 3.87 -3.38
CA SER A 43 -10.89 2.98 -3.12
C SER A 43 -11.90 2.98 -4.25
N ASP A 44 -11.85 3.96 -5.16
CA ASP A 44 -12.77 4.05 -6.29
C ASP A 44 -12.33 3.16 -7.46
N MET A 45 -11.14 2.54 -7.38
CA MET A 45 -10.58 1.69 -8.44
C MET A 45 -11.15 0.26 -8.35
N ILE A 46 -12.39 0.09 -8.83
CA ILE A 46 -13.17 -1.15 -8.64
C ILE A 46 -12.55 -2.42 -9.25
N GLU A 47 -11.73 -2.30 -10.29
CA GLU A 47 -11.06 -3.43 -10.95
C GLU A 47 -9.70 -3.78 -10.33
N LEU A 48 -9.23 -3.01 -9.33
CA LEU A 48 -7.92 -3.19 -8.73
C LEU A 48 -7.92 -4.44 -7.83
N LYS A 49 -7.04 -5.39 -8.15
CA LYS A 49 -6.90 -6.69 -7.46
C LYS A 49 -5.56 -6.84 -6.73
N SER A 50 -4.53 -6.11 -7.16
CA SER A 50 -3.23 -6.13 -6.52
C SER A 50 -2.69 -4.72 -6.35
N PHE A 51 -2.26 -4.42 -5.12
CA PHE A 51 -1.75 -3.10 -4.78
C PHE A 51 -0.58 -3.20 -3.81
N ASP A 52 0.57 -2.64 -4.22
CA ASP A 52 1.80 -2.64 -3.43
C ASP A 52 2.35 -1.21 -3.28
N LEU A 53 2.35 -0.73 -2.04
CA LEU A 53 2.90 0.56 -1.63
C LEU A 53 4.12 0.40 -0.69
N SER A 54 4.61 -0.82 -0.51
CA SER A 54 5.68 -1.12 0.44
C SER A 54 6.98 -0.37 0.11
N SER A 55 7.85 -0.20 1.11
CA SER A 55 9.13 0.48 0.92
C SER A 55 8.99 1.89 0.37
N ASN A 56 8.19 2.71 1.07
CA ASN A 56 7.97 4.13 0.86
C ASN A 56 7.92 4.84 2.22
N LYS A 57 7.92 6.18 2.20
CA LYS A 57 7.83 7.04 3.39
C LYS A 57 6.40 7.54 3.64
N LEU A 58 5.40 6.73 3.28
CA LEU A 58 3.98 7.05 3.47
C LEU A 58 3.66 7.10 4.95
N GLN A 59 2.70 7.94 5.32
CA GLN A 59 2.28 8.19 6.70
C GLN A 59 0.77 8.06 6.84
N GLY A 60 0.31 7.94 8.09
CA GLY A 60 -1.12 7.80 8.41
C GLY A 60 -1.59 6.36 8.40
N ARG A 61 -2.92 6.16 8.39
CA ARG A 61 -3.55 4.84 8.37
C ARG A 61 -3.97 4.48 6.95
N VAL A 62 -3.99 3.18 6.65
CA VAL A 62 -4.63 2.67 5.44
C VAL A 62 -6.13 2.99 5.53
N PRO A 63 -6.71 3.70 4.54
CA PRO A 63 -8.15 3.91 4.46
C PRO A 63 -8.90 2.58 4.55
N ILE A 64 -9.91 2.49 5.43
CA ILE A 64 -10.71 1.27 5.58
C ILE A 64 -11.52 0.98 4.32
N GLU A 65 -11.75 2.00 3.50
CA GLU A 65 -12.41 1.93 2.20
C GLU A 65 -11.59 1.11 1.20
N LEU A 66 -10.25 1.10 1.31
CA LEU A 66 -9.39 0.20 0.53
C LEU A 66 -9.55 -1.26 0.97
N THR A 67 -9.92 -1.51 2.22
CA THR A 67 -10.24 -2.86 2.71
C THR A 67 -11.65 -3.33 2.31
N ASN A 68 -12.50 -2.44 1.80
CA ASN A 68 -13.81 -2.80 1.25
C ASN A 68 -13.76 -3.16 -0.25
N LEU A 69 -12.61 -2.99 -0.91
CA LEU A 69 -12.36 -3.58 -2.22
C LEU A 69 -12.22 -5.10 -2.05
N GLY A 70 -13.36 -5.80 -1.97
CA GLY A 70 -13.47 -7.25 -1.75
C GLY A 70 -12.84 -8.13 -2.82
N PHE A 71 -12.05 -7.55 -3.73
CA PHE A 71 -11.35 -8.21 -4.82
C PHE A 71 -9.81 -8.09 -4.71
N LEU A 72 -9.29 -7.46 -3.66
CA LEU A 72 -7.84 -7.37 -3.44
C LEU A 72 -7.29 -8.72 -2.97
N GLU A 73 -6.70 -9.46 -3.91
CA GLU A 73 -6.04 -10.74 -3.64
C GLU A 73 -4.76 -10.53 -2.79
N LYS A 74 -4.14 -9.35 -2.90
CA LYS A 74 -2.91 -9.01 -2.19
C LYS A 74 -2.75 -7.50 -1.98
N THR A 75 -2.71 -7.08 -0.71
CA THR A 75 -2.42 -5.68 -0.30
C THR A 75 -1.17 -5.64 0.57
N LEU A 76 -0.10 -5.01 0.09
CA LEU A 76 1.14 -4.80 0.83
C LEU A 76 1.32 -3.31 1.16
N VAL A 77 1.16 -2.94 2.43
CA VAL A 77 1.45 -1.59 2.92
C VAL A 77 2.54 -1.65 3.99
N LYS A 78 3.77 -1.42 3.53
CA LYS A 78 4.99 -1.09 4.28
C LYS A 78 4.98 0.33 4.86
N PHE A 79 4.68 0.58 6.14
CA PHE A 79 5.00 1.89 6.74
C PHE A 79 6.45 1.87 7.24
N ASP A 80 7.35 2.50 6.50
CA ASP A 80 8.70 2.74 7.00
C ASP A 80 8.66 4.02 7.86
N ARG A 81 8.59 3.85 9.18
CA ARG A 81 8.87 4.97 10.10
C ARG A 81 10.37 5.27 10.00
N ASP A 82 10.69 6.52 9.67
CA ASP A 82 12.03 7.08 9.83
C ASP A 82 12.30 7.23 11.34
N ASP A 83 12.76 6.17 12.00
CA ASP A 83 13.39 6.28 13.31
C ASP A 83 14.89 6.09 13.11
N ASP A 84 15.61 7.21 13.03
CA ASP A 84 17.07 7.32 13.22
C ASP A 84 17.46 7.02 14.68
N GLU A 85 16.94 5.94 15.27
CA GLU A 85 17.24 5.55 16.64
C GLU A 85 17.73 4.10 16.65
N GLU A 86 19.06 3.97 16.78
CA GLU A 86 19.73 2.78 17.29
C GLU A 86 19.09 2.41 18.63
N ASP A 87 18.06 1.56 18.60
CA ASP A 87 17.83 0.45 19.53
C ASP A 87 16.37 -0.03 19.39
N LEU A 88 16.23 -1.29 18.94
CA LEU A 88 15.01 -2.10 19.07
C LEU A 88 13.75 -1.58 18.34
N ASN A 89 13.88 -1.34 17.03
CA ASN A 89 12.76 -0.99 16.17
C ASN A 89 12.02 -2.25 15.68
N TRP A 90 10.90 -2.58 16.31
CA TRP A 90 9.95 -3.56 15.78
C TRP A 90 9.37 -3.03 14.47
N LYS A 91 9.94 -3.40 13.32
CA LYS A 91 9.34 -3.09 12.02
C LYS A 91 8.11 -3.97 11.81
N PHE A 92 6.93 -3.53 12.27
CA PHE A 92 5.68 -4.22 11.95
C PHE A 92 5.27 -3.93 10.50
N SER A 93 5.19 -4.99 9.71
CA SER A 93 4.47 -4.95 8.43
C SER A 93 3.06 -5.49 8.66
N ILE A 94 2.02 -4.74 8.26
CA ILE A 94 0.65 -5.24 8.21
C ILE A 94 0.48 -5.91 6.85
N LEU A 95 0.45 -7.24 6.85
CA LEU A 95 0.06 -8.04 5.71
C LEU A 95 -1.47 -8.20 5.75
N MET A 96 -2.17 -7.61 4.78
CA MET A 96 -3.60 -7.90 4.56
C MET A 96 -3.72 -8.91 3.42
N GLY A 97 -4.19 -10.11 3.77
CA GLY A 97 -4.51 -11.16 2.81
C GLY A 97 -5.98 -11.53 2.91
N TYR A 98 -6.63 -11.72 1.77
CA TYR A 98 -7.97 -12.28 1.70
C TYR A 98 -7.87 -13.72 1.19
N ALA A 99 -8.21 -14.68 2.03
CA ALA A 99 -8.37 -16.08 1.65
C ALA A 99 -9.83 -16.48 1.94
N GLY A 100 -10.69 -16.41 0.93
CA GLY A 100 -12.13 -16.63 1.09
C GLY A 100 -12.88 -15.41 1.66
N CYS A 101 -13.91 -15.64 2.48
CA CYS A 101 -14.82 -14.60 3.00
C CYS A 101 -14.30 -13.82 4.23
N GLY A 102 -13.01 -13.92 4.59
CA GLY A 102 -12.44 -13.29 5.77
C GLY A 102 -11.21 -12.43 5.48
N LEU A 103 -11.08 -11.31 6.22
CA LEU A 103 -9.87 -10.49 6.29
C LEU A 103 -8.85 -11.16 7.22
N VAL A 104 -7.65 -11.46 6.72
CA VAL A 104 -6.52 -11.93 7.54
C VAL A 104 -5.54 -10.79 7.74
N LEU A 105 -5.37 -10.37 8.99
CA LEU A 105 -4.32 -9.43 9.42
C LEU A 105 -3.10 -10.22 9.90
N GLY A 106 -2.05 -10.26 9.09
CA GLY A 106 -0.75 -10.80 9.49
C GLY A 106 0.17 -9.67 9.95
N LEU A 107 0.59 -9.68 11.21
CA LEU A 107 1.73 -8.85 11.65
C LEU A 107 3.00 -9.64 11.40
N SER A 108 3.85 -9.15 10.49
CA SER A 108 5.17 -9.73 10.24
C SER A 108 6.23 -8.92 10.96
N MET A 109 7.05 -9.61 11.76
CA MET A 109 8.24 -9.08 12.42
C MET A 109 9.46 -9.47 11.57
N GLY A 110 10.06 -8.50 10.89
CA GLY A 110 11.33 -8.69 10.19
C GLY A 110 12.49 -8.22 11.09
N TYR A 111 13.48 -9.09 11.29
CA TYR A 111 14.77 -8.74 11.90
C TYR A 111 15.59 -7.82 11.00
#